data_AF-A0A2V7PFY7-F1
#
_entry.id   AF-A0A2V7PFY7-F1
#
_cell.length_a   1.000
_cell.length_b   1.000
_cell.length_c   1.000
_cell.angle_alpha   90.00
_cell.angle_beta   90.00
_cell.angle_gamma   90.00
#
_symmetry.space_group_name_H-M   'P 1'
#
loop_
_entity.id
_entity.type
_entity.pdbx_description
1 polymer ?
#
loop_
_entity_poly.entity_id
_entity_poly.type
_entity_poly.pdbx_seq_one_letter_code
_entity_poly.pdbx_strand_id
1 'polypeptide(L)'
;DGLEVYLVHPGGPFWAHKDDGVWSIPKGEFGPDEDPLAAAQREFTEETGFTAAGDFVPLTPLKQPSGKVVHAWAVEGDCDPALVRSNTFEFKGRDYPEIDRAAWFGLAEARKKILRGQVGFLDELDAQLH
;
A
#
# COMPACT_ATOMS: atom_id res chain seq x y z
N ASP A 1 8.03 17.65 -12.88
CA ASP A 1 7.43 16.44 -12.30
C ASP A 1 7.10 16.69 -10.85
N GLY A 2 5.95 16.18 -10.39
CA GLY A 2 5.47 16.35 -9.02
C GLY A 2 5.49 15.01 -8.28
N LEU A 3 5.40 15.03 -6.96
CA LEU A 3 5.36 13.81 -6.16
C LEU A 3 4.13 12.96 -6.51
N GLU A 4 4.40 11.70 -6.82
CA GLU A 4 3.39 10.65 -6.98
C GLU A 4 3.63 9.55 -5.95
N VAL A 5 2.56 8.85 -5.59
CA VAL A 5 2.60 7.72 -4.65
C VAL A 5 1.99 6.48 -5.29
N TYR A 6 2.62 5.34 -5.02
CA TYR A 6 2.16 4.06 -5.50
C TYR A 6 1.13 3.47 -4.52
N LEU A 7 -0.07 3.23 -5.01
CA LEU A 7 -1.15 2.60 -4.25
C LEU A 7 -1.61 1.33 -4.93
N VAL A 8 -2.15 0.41 -4.12
CA VAL A 8 -2.71 -0.87 -4.56
C VAL A 8 -4.19 -0.94 -4.24
N HIS A 9 -4.96 -1.51 -5.18
CA HIS A 9 -6.38 -1.75 -5.04
C HIS A 9 -6.61 -3.20 -4.57
N PRO A 10 -7.40 -3.41 -3.51
CA PRO A 10 -7.67 -4.75 -3.02
C PRO A 10 -8.49 -5.53 -4.04
N GLY A 11 -8.06 -6.75 -4.33
CA GLY A 11 -8.79 -7.67 -5.16
C GLY A 11 -9.99 -8.31 -4.45
N GLY A 12 -10.60 -9.26 -5.15
CA GLY A 12 -11.78 -9.96 -4.67
C GLY A 12 -13.11 -9.25 -4.94
N PRO A 13 -14.23 -9.96 -4.72
CA PRO A 13 -15.54 -9.51 -5.18
C PRO A 13 -16.13 -8.34 -4.39
N PHE A 14 -15.64 -8.07 -3.18
CA PHE A 14 -16.19 -7.02 -2.32
C PHE A 14 -15.84 -5.60 -2.80
N TRP A 15 -14.70 -5.45 -3.49
CA TRP A 15 -14.12 -4.15 -3.86
C TRP A 15 -14.10 -3.91 -5.36
N ALA A 16 -14.42 -4.92 -6.19
CA ALA A 16 -14.36 -4.86 -7.64
C ALA A 16 -15.11 -3.69 -8.32
N HIS A 17 -16.10 -3.11 -7.63
CA HIS A 17 -16.90 -1.97 -8.15
C HIS A 17 -16.66 -0.67 -7.39
N LYS A 18 -15.71 -0.65 -6.47
CA LYS A 18 -15.30 0.54 -5.73
C LYS A 18 -13.97 1.03 -6.27
N ASP A 19 -13.72 2.32 -6.09
CA ASP A 19 -12.49 2.91 -6.56
C ASP A 19 -12.02 3.98 -5.58
N ASP A 20 -12.86 4.93 -5.20
CA ASP A 20 -12.47 5.91 -4.17
C ASP A 20 -12.59 5.32 -2.75
N GLY A 21 -11.62 5.66 -1.89
CA GLY A 21 -11.57 5.30 -0.48
C GLY A 21 -11.30 3.83 -0.18
N VAL A 22 -10.78 3.06 -1.14
CA VAL A 22 -10.53 1.61 -1.00
C VAL A 22 -9.11 1.18 -1.30
N TRP A 23 -8.30 2.04 -1.91
CA TRP A 23 -6.89 1.76 -2.16
C TRP A 23 -6.08 1.84 -0.87
N SER A 24 -4.92 1.19 -0.82
CA SER A 24 -4.00 1.28 0.31
C SER A 24 -2.55 1.31 -0.14
N ILE A 25 -1.64 1.60 0.78
CA ILE A 25 -0.26 1.16 0.62
C ILE A 25 -0.19 -0.38 0.64
N PRO A 26 0.78 -1.00 -0.05
CA PRO A 26 1.08 -2.42 0.16
C PRO A 26 1.49 -2.65 1.61
N LYS A 27 0.97 -3.71 2.23
CA LYS A 27 1.15 -3.99 3.66
C LYS A 27 0.66 -5.41 3.97
N GLY A 28 1.29 -6.02 4.96
CA GLY A 28 0.75 -7.22 5.60
C GLY A 28 1.02 -7.24 7.09
N GLU A 29 0.83 -8.42 7.67
CA GLU A 29 1.04 -8.63 9.10
C GLU A 29 2.49 -9.04 9.37
N PHE A 30 2.99 -8.67 10.55
CA PHE A 30 4.33 -9.06 10.98
C PHE A 30 4.29 -9.61 12.40
N GLY A 31 5.20 -10.55 12.67
CA GLY A 31 5.31 -11.20 13.97
C GLY A 31 5.97 -10.30 15.03
N PRO A 32 5.88 -10.66 16.33
CA PRO A 32 6.51 -9.90 17.41
C PRO A 32 8.04 -9.86 17.34
N ASP A 33 8.65 -10.84 16.67
CA ASP A 33 10.10 -10.99 16.53
C ASP A 33 10.61 -10.58 15.12
N GLU A 34 9.72 -10.11 14.25
CA GLU A 34 10.07 -9.69 12.89
C GLU A 34 10.38 -8.20 12.87
N ASP A 35 11.47 -7.81 12.20
CA ASP A 35 11.76 -6.39 11.97
C ASP A 35 10.65 -5.78 11.10
N PRO A 36 9.99 -4.69 11.54
CA PRO A 36 8.86 -4.13 10.82
C PRO A 36 9.18 -3.66 9.39
N LEU A 37 10.41 -3.17 9.13
CA LEU A 37 10.81 -2.75 7.78
C LEU A 37 11.07 -3.98 6.90
N ALA A 38 11.73 -5.01 7.42
CA ALA A 38 11.93 -6.27 6.70
C ALA A 38 10.57 -6.90 6.32
N ALA A 39 9.60 -6.87 7.23
CA ALA A 39 8.24 -7.31 6.93
C ALA A 39 7.59 -6.46 5.84
N ALA A 40 7.67 -5.12 5.92
CA ALA A 40 7.12 -4.25 4.89
C ALA A 40 7.71 -4.50 3.49
N GLN A 41 9.02 -4.77 3.39
CA GLN A 41 9.69 -5.13 2.13
C GLN A 41 9.22 -6.49 1.58
N ARG A 42 9.10 -7.49 2.46
CA ARG A 42 8.59 -8.82 2.13
C ARG A 42 7.16 -8.72 1.59
N GLU A 43 6.28 -8.06 2.33
CA GLU A 43 4.87 -7.87 1.98
C GLU A 43 4.71 -7.07 0.69
N PHE A 44 5.51 -6.01 0.49
CA PHE A 44 5.53 -5.28 -0.77
C PHE A 44 5.84 -6.21 -1.95
N THR A 45 6.80 -7.14 -1.77
CA THR A 45 7.16 -8.12 -2.80
C THR A 45 6.06 -9.14 -3.03
N GLU A 46 5.43 -9.64 -1.96
CA GLU A 46 4.34 -10.62 -2.03
C GLU A 46 3.05 -10.05 -2.66
N GLU A 47 2.71 -8.81 -2.34
CA GLU A 47 1.48 -8.18 -2.83
C GLU A 47 1.64 -7.59 -4.23
N THR A 48 2.86 -7.21 -4.63
CA THR A 48 3.08 -6.49 -5.90
C THR A 48 3.97 -7.22 -6.91
N GLY A 49 4.81 -8.14 -6.47
CA GLY A 49 5.84 -8.78 -7.29
C GLY A 49 7.09 -7.93 -7.52
N PHE A 50 7.16 -6.70 -6.98
CA PHE A 50 8.32 -5.82 -7.07
C PHE A 50 9.16 -5.85 -5.79
N THR A 51 10.44 -5.54 -5.90
CA THR A 51 11.31 -5.36 -4.72
C THR A 51 11.55 -3.87 -4.48
N ALA A 52 11.35 -3.43 -3.24
CA ALA A 52 11.72 -2.10 -2.81
C ALA A 52 13.15 -2.09 -2.27
N ALA A 53 13.97 -1.13 -2.69
CA ALA A 53 15.32 -0.92 -2.18
C ALA A 53 15.67 0.57 -2.23
N GLY A 54 16.48 1.02 -1.28
CA GLY A 54 16.90 2.42 -1.18
C GLY A 54 16.89 2.93 0.25
N ASP A 55 16.86 4.25 0.38
CA ASP A 55 16.82 4.93 1.67
C ASP A 55 15.37 5.00 2.17
N PHE A 56 15.00 4.04 3.01
CA PHE A 56 13.66 3.98 3.60
C PHE A 56 13.49 5.05 4.68
N VAL A 57 12.56 5.96 4.45
CA VAL A 57 12.18 7.00 5.41
C VAL A 57 10.99 6.52 6.23
N PRO A 58 11.13 6.30 7.55
CA PRO A 58 10.00 5.90 8.38
C PRO A 58 8.97 7.04 8.49
N LEU A 59 7.70 6.68 8.38
CA LEU A 59 6.57 7.57 8.62
C LEU A 59 5.97 7.28 10.00
N THR A 60 5.24 8.26 10.54
CA THR A 60 4.57 8.16 11.82
C THR A 60 3.47 7.09 11.78
N PRO A 61 3.51 6.03 12.61
CA PRO A 61 2.53 4.97 12.57
C PRO A 61 1.10 5.46 12.80
N LEU A 62 0.14 4.94 12.02
CA LEU A 62 -1.27 5.33 12.10
C LEU A 62 -2.13 4.21 12.67
N LYS A 63 -2.96 4.55 13.66
CA LYS A 63 -3.98 3.65 14.19
C LYS A 63 -5.23 3.71 13.31
N GLN A 64 -5.60 2.58 12.73
CA GLN A 64 -6.79 2.44 11.88
C GLN A 64 -8.07 2.26 12.71
N PRO A 65 -9.26 2.53 12.12
CA PRO A 65 -10.55 2.32 12.80
C PRO A 65 -10.78 0.88 13.30
N SER A 66 -10.13 -0.11 12.69
CA SER A 66 -10.15 -1.51 13.15
C SER A 66 -9.39 -1.74 14.45
N GLY A 67 -8.64 -0.75 14.94
CA GLY A 67 -7.77 -0.84 16.12
C GLY A 67 -6.32 -1.22 15.80
N LYS A 68 -6.06 -1.75 14.59
CA LYS A 68 -4.70 -2.09 14.13
C LYS A 68 -3.84 -0.83 13.96
N VAL A 69 -2.55 -0.93 14.25
CA VAL A 69 -1.55 0.11 13.97
C VAL A 69 -0.83 -0.28 12.68
N VAL A 70 -0.70 0.67 11.74
CA VAL A 70 0.07 0.48 10.51
C VAL A 70 1.37 1.25 10.65
N HIS A 71 2.47 0.55 10.43
CA HIS A 71 3.79 1.13 10.26
C HIS A 71 4.06 1.27 8.76
N ALA A 72 4.64 2.39 8.34
CA ALA A 72 4.88 2.68 6.94
C ALA A 72 6.23 3.35 6.74
N TRP A 73 6.80 3.14 5.55
CA TRP A 73 8.04 3.76 5.10
C TRP A 73 7.82 4.30 3.70
N ALA A 74 8.45 5.42 3.40
CA ALA A 74 8.56 5.96 2.07
C ALA A 74 9.92 5.59 1.47
N VAL A 75 9.93 5.25 0.18
CA VAL A 75 11.13 4.98 -0.60
C VAL A 75 10.85 5.38 -2.04
N GLU A 76 11.84 5.91 -2.73
CA GLU A 76 11.73 6.22 -4.16
C GLU A 76 11.70 4.94 -4.98
N GLY A 77 10.88 4.90 -6.04
CA GLY A 77 10.76 3.73 -6.90
C GLY A 77 10.05 4.03 -8.21
N ASP A 78 10.17 3.12 -9.16
CA ASP A 78 9.60 3.23 -10.51
C ASP A 78 8.98 1.88 -10.92
N CYS A 79 7.95 1.48 -10.18
CA CYS A 79 7.23 0.23 -10.41
C CYS A 79 6.22 0.42 -11.54
N ASP A 80 6.30 -0.35 -12.62
CA ASP A 80 5.27 -0.35 -13.66
C ASP A 80 3.99 -1.01 -13.12
N PRO A 81 2.89 -0.28 -12.88
CA PRO A 81 1.69 -0.84 -12.27
C PRO A 81 1.03 -1.93 -13.12
N ALA A 82 1.30 -1.99 -14.43
CA ALA A 82 0.79 -3.03 -15.32
C ALA A 82 1.44 -4.40 -15.08
N LEU A 83 2.59 -4.45 -14.39
CA LEU A 83 3.32 -5.66 -14.10
C LEU A 83 3.03 -6.22 -12.70
N VAL A 84 2.10 -5.61 -11.95
CA VAL A 84 1.74 -6.04 -10.59
C VAL A 84 1.27 -7.50 -10.58
N ARG A 85 1.83 -8.30 -9.67
CA ARG A 85 1.47 -9.70 -9.45
C ARG A 85 1.39 -9.98 -7.96
N SER A 86 0.17 -10.19 -7.50
CA SER A 86 -0.13 -10.41 -6.09
C SER A 86 -0.27 -11.90 -5.77
N ASN A 87 0.01 -12.25 -4.52
CA ASN A 87 -0.48 -13.48 -3.91
C ASN A 87 -2.01 -13.59 -4.01
N THR A 88 -2.52 -14.81 -3.83
CA THR A 88 -3.95 -15.10 -3.98
C THR A 88 -4.57 -15.62 -2.69
N PHE A 89 -5.83 -15.30 -2.48
CA PHE A 89 -6.66 -15.87 -1.42
C PHE A 89 -7.88 -16.58 -2.01
N GLU A 90 -8.38 -17.59 -1.29
CA GLU A 90 -9.59 -18.31 -1.69
C GLU A 90 -10.85 -17.66 -1.08
N PHE A 91 -11.88 -17.45 -1.89
CA PHE A 91 -13.20 -17.07 -1.40
C PHE A 91 -14.29 -17.84 -2.15
N LYS A 92 -15.09 -18.61 -1.40
CA LYS A 92 -16.16 -19.48 -1.94
C LYS A 92 -15.66 -20.44 -3.03
N GLY A 93 -14.49 -21.06 -2.82
CA GLY A 93 -13.91 -22.04 -3.75
C GLY A 93 -13.36 -21.44 -5.04
N ARG A 94 -13.07 -20.14 -5.07
CA ARG A 94 -12.41 -19.46 -6.18
C ARG A 94 -11.26 -18.61 -5.66
N ASP A 95 -10.15 -18.63 -6.38
CA ASP A 95 -8.99 -17.81 -6.11
C ASP A 95 -9.16 -16.38 -6.65
N TYR A 96 -8.74 -15.42 -5.84
CA TYR A 96 -8.67 -14.01 -6.16
C TYR A 96 -7.28 -13.50 -5.80
N PRO A 97 -6.68 -12.59 -6.59
CA PRO A 97 -5.49 -11.90 -6.13
C PRO A 97 -5.83 -10.99 -4.95
N GLU A 98 -4.92 -10.86 -3.99
CA GLU A 98 -5.07 -9.92 -2.87
C GLU A 98 -5.06 -8.48 -3.36
N ILE A 99 -4.21 -8.17 -4.33
CA ILE A 99 -4.19 -6.93 -5.10
C ILE A 99 -4.55 -7.21 -6.57
N ASP A 100 -5.61 -6.57 -7.07
CA ASP A 100 -6.02 -6.72 -8.47
C ASP A 100 -5.52 -5.61 -9.39
N ARG A 101 -5.17 -4.44 -8.84
CA ARG A 101 -4.66 -3.28 -9.57
C ARG A 101 -3.65 -2.52 -8.74
N ALA A 102 -2.75 -1.83 -9.41
CA ALA A 102 -1.88 -0.83 -8.82
C ALA A 102 -1.85 0.42 -9.69
N ALA A 103 -1.47 1.56 -9.12
CA ALA A 103 -1.29 2.80 -9.86
C ALA A 103 -0.45 3.82 -9.08
N TRP A 104 0.23 4.69 -9.83
CA TRP A 104 0.81 5.92 -9.33
C TRP A 104 -0.24 7.02 -9.36
N PHE A 105 -0.32 7.79 -8.28
CA PHE A 105 -1.23 8.91 -8.17
C PHE A 105 -0.51 10.15 -7.65
N GLY A 106 -0.80 11.30 -8.24
CA GLY A 106 -0.49 12.58 -7.61
C GLY A 106 -1.22 12.70 -6.26
N LEU A 107 -0.59 13.40 -5.31
CA LEU A 107 -1.05 13.51 -3.92
C LEU A 107 -2.52 13.94 -3.74
N ALA A 108 -3.05 14.80 -4.61
CA ALA A 108 -4.45 15.23 -4.54
C ALA A 108 -5.45 14.12 -4.90
N GLU A 109 -5.09 13.25 -5.84
CA GLU A 109 -5.90 12.10 -6.23
C GLU A 109 -5.73 10.95 -5.24
N ALA A 110 -4.50 10.69 -4.81
CA ALA A 110 -4.18 9.67 -3.81
C ALA A 110 -5.03 9.82 -2.54
N ARG A 111 -5.26 11.05 -2.06
CA ARG A 111 -6.13 11.34 -0.90
C ARG A 111 -7.60 10.93 -1.09
N LYS A 112 -8.09 10.88 -2.34
CA LYS A 112 -9.45 10.41 -2.67
C LYS A 112 -9.48 8.88 -2.80
N LYS A 113 -8.42 8.29 -3.33
CA LYS A 113 -8.30 6.84 -3.58
C LYS A 113 -8.06 6.04 -2.31
N ILE A 114 -7.17 6.51 -1.45
CA ILE A 114 -6.67 5.75 -0.30
C ILE A 114 -7.72 5.64 0.81
N LEU A 115 -7.65 4.55 1.58
CA LEU A 115 -8.38 4.38 2.83
C LEU A 115 -8.19 5.60 3.74
N ARG A 116 -9.30 6.12 4.28
CA ARG A 116 -9.29 7.30 5.17
C ARG A 116 -8.31 7.18 6.35
N GLY A 117 -8.13 5.96 6.86
CA GLY A 117 -7.19 5.69 7.96
C GLY A 117 -5.70 5.80 7.60
N GLN A 118 -5.37 5.91 6.31
CA GLN A 118 -3.99 5.99 5.80
C GLN A 118 -3.67 7.35 5.15
N VAL A 119 -4.64 8.26 5.05
CA VAL A 119 -4.43 9.61 4.47
C VAL A 119 -3.30 10.37 5.17
N GLY A 120 -3.13 10.18 6.47
CA GLY A 120 -2.07 10.84 7.25
C GLY A 120 -0.65 10.53 6.76
N PHE A 121 -0.41 9.37 6.13
CA PHE A 121 0.89 9.07 5.53
C PHE A 121 1.18 9.97 4.32
N LEU A 122 0.15 10.28 3.52
CA LEU A 122 0.29 11.20 2.40
C LEU A 122 0.53 12.62 2.87
N ASP A 123 -0.15 13.05 3.93
CA ASP A 123 0.03 14.37 4.53
C ASP A 123 1.42 14.54 5.14
N GLU A 124 1.94 13.51 5.81
CA GLU A 124 3.29 13.50 6.35
C GLU A 124 4.35 13.54 5.25
N LEU A 125 4.19 12.75 4.18
CA LEU A 125 5.12 12.74 3.05
C LEU A 125 5.16 14.10 2.33
N ASP A 126 4.00 14.72 2.12
CA ASP A 126 3.87 16.06 1.52
C ASP A 126 4.56 17.14 2.38
N ALA A 127 4.48 17.01 3.71
CA ALA A 127 5.12 17.94 4.64
C ALA A 127 6.65 17.80 4.70
N GLN A 128 7.22 16.63 4.40
CA GLN A 128 8.67 16.42 4.41
C GLN A 128 9.39 16.99 3.18
N LEU A 129 8.64 17.33 2.12
CA LEU A 129 9.17 17.88 0.87
C LEU A 129 9.14 19.42 0.82
N HIS A 130 8.61 20.08 1.85
CA HIS A 130 8.56 21.53 2.02
C HIS A 130 9.46 22.00 3.17
#